data_AF-A0A9N9WNP7-F1
#
_entry.id   AF-A0A9N9WNP7-F1
#
_cell.length_a   1.000
_cell.length_b   1.000
_cell.length_c   1.000
_cell.angle_alpha   90.00
_cell.angle_beta   90.00
_cell.angle_gamma   90.00
#
_symmetry.space_group_name_H-M   'P 1'
#
loop_
_entity.id
_entity.type
_entity.pdbx_description
1 polymer ?
#
loop_
_entity_poly.entity_id
_entity_poly.type
_entity_poly.pdbx_seq_one_letter_code
_entity_poly.pdbx_strand_id
1 'polypeptide(L)'
;MSLAHAHEEFNKTFPQIQISLSKFCELRPQNVKLFTEEIQYSFKCVYCENAKFLFNAIAPFIADFRNSLDDVMFKFCCDKENYPCISGECPICRDHKDTLIGILQVDCMDKVVTYQEWRKNGGYTEKITEHAATVRDVVEKIISGLKRLKMHIYLKKIQQQFFYDIKHTQSPKSATMVVDFAENYSVKGQNEVQSSYFGRKQISVFTCVSWIGQEQHESFAIINDNIQHSKEQVYFYLKLIISELQKEYDLENLVIFSDGASSQFKNRFSLSTVMFSKRDFNLDMEWHFFCTSHGKSSADGIGAVVKRGVYQRVLLDKCSVYTAKKFVECCKTFCNKINVFEVKQDDVIEQTRAIKERWNHISRIDGSRDAHCFKPSLLFGSIICAKSSLMDDPVEIGIFN
;
A
#
# COMPACT_ATOMS: atom_id res chain seq x y z
N MET A 1 13.50 -14.81 -23.49
CA MET A 1 13.51 -16.19 -24.00
C MET A 1 13.30 -17.12 -22.81
N SER A 2 12.32 -18.04 -22.85
CA SER A 2 12.13 -19.02 -21.77
C SER A 2 13.20 -20.11 -21.87
N LEU A 3 13.51 -20.80 -20.75
CA LEU A 3 14.47 -21.91 -20.76
C LEU A 3 14.01 -23.07 -21.66
N ALA A 4 12.70 -23.28 -21.77
CA ALA A 4 12.14 -24.25 -22.71
C ALA A 4 12.45 -23.87 -24.17
N HIS A 5 12.34 -22.59 -24.53
CA HIS A 5 12.67 -22.13 -25.88
C HIS A 5 14.18 -22.18 -26.16
N ALA A 6 15.02 -21.85 -25.17
CA ALA A 6 16.47 -21.97 -25.29
C ALA A 6 16.92 -23.45 -25.42
N HIS A 7 16.25 -24.38 -24.74
CA HIS A 7 16.48 -25.82 -24.87
C HIS A 7 16.08 -26.34 -26.24
N GLU A 8 14.95 -25.86 -26.79
CA GLU A 8 14.51 -26.21 -28.14
C GLU A 8 15.53 -25.75 -29.19
N GLU A 9 16.02 -24.51 -29.10
CA GLU A 9 17.07 -23.99 -29.98
C GLU A 9 18.41 -24.72 -29.81
N PHE A 10 18.77 -25.11 -28.58
CA PHE A 10 19.95 -25.93 -28.32
C PHE A 10 19.85 -27.29 -29.03
N ASN A 11 18.70 -27.97 -28.94
CA ASN A 11 18.50 -29.27 -29.59
C ASN A 11 18.51 -29.15 -31.13
N LYS A 12 18.04 -28.03 -31.68
CA LYS A 12 18.14 -27.75 -33.13
C LYS A 12 19.59 -27.52 -33.57
N THR A 13 20.37 -26.82 -32.74
CA THR A 13 21.75 -26.43 -33.06
C THR A 13 22.74 -27.59 -32.86
N PHE A 14 22.47 -28.46 -31.88
CA PHE A 14 23.34 -29.59 -31.51
C PHE A 14 22.55 -30.91 -31.43
N PRO A 15 21.99 -31.42 -32.54
CA PRO A 15 21.13 -32.60 -32.55
C PRO A 15 21.81 -33.89 -32.07
N GLN A 16 23.14 -33.94 -32.10
CA GLN A 16 23.97 -35.04 -31.60
C GLN A 16 24.09 -35.08 -30.06
N ILE A 17 23.75 -33.99 -29.36
CA ILE A 17 23.80 -33.91 -27.90
C ILE A 17 22.37 -34.05 -27.37
N GLN A 18 22.00 -35.27 -26.96
CA GLN A 18 20.70 -35.50 -26.34
C GLN A 18 20.73 -35.11 -24.86
N ILE A 19 20.11 -33.98 -24.54
CA ILE A 19 19.97 -33.50 -23.17
C ILE A 19 18.51 -33.22 -22.85
N SER A 20 18.03 -33.67 -21.68
CA SER A 20 16.68 -33.35 -21.22
C SER A 20 16.58 -31.88 -20.79
N LEU A 21 15.38 -31.29 -20.82
CA LEU A 21 15.16 -29.93 -20.34
C LEU A 21 15.64 -29.75 -18.89
N SER A 22 15.43 -30.77 -18.05
CA SER A 22 15.89 -30.76 -16.66
C SER A 22 17.42 -30.66 -16.56
N LYS A 23 18.14 -31.52 -17.29
CA LYS A 23 19.61 -31.51 -17.29
C LYS A 23 20.19 -30.26 -17.96
N PHE A 24 19.51 -29.73 -18.98
CA PHE A 24 19.86 -28.45 -19.62
C PHE A 24 19.74 -27.27 -18.64
N CYS A 25 18.69 -27.24 -17.82
CA CYS A 25 18.52 -26.24 -16.76
C CYS A 25 19.57 -26.38 -15.64
N GLU A 26 19.98 -27.61 -15.31
CA GLU A 26 21.01 -27.89 -14.30
C GLU A 26 22.41 -27.46 -14.76
N LEU A 27 22.79 -27.77 -16.01
CA LEU A 27 24.11 -27.45 -16.58
C LEU A 27 24.28 -25.96 -16.97
N ARG A 28 23.30 -25.14 -16.61
CA ARG A 28 23.27 -23.73 -16.93
C ARG A 28 24.44 -23.00 -16.23
N PRO A 29 25.14 -22.08 -16.92
CA PRO A 29 26.23 -21.31 -16.33
C PRO A 29 25.79 -20.54 -15.07
N GLN A 30 26.64 -20.51 -14.04
CA GLN A 30 26.33 -19.89 -12.74
C GLN A 30 25.99 -18.38 -12.85
N ASN A 31 26.49 -17.70 -13.88
CA ASN A 31 26.20 -16.29 -14.15
C ASN A 31 24.81 -16.06 -14.75
N VAL A 32 24.13 -17.11 -15.26
CA VAL A 32 22.72 -17.01 -15.62
C VAL A 32 21.93 -17.15 -14.32
N LYS A 33 21.32 -16.06 -13.85
CA LYS A 33 20.44 -16.09 -12.68
C LYS A 33 19.04 -16.52 -13.12
N LEU A 34 18.46 -17.51 -12.44
CA LEU A 34 17.03 -17.80 -12.67
C LEU A 34 16.24 -16.64 -12.06
N PHE A 35 15.04 -16.41 -12.58
CA PHE A 35 14.02 -15.66 -11.84
C PHE A 35 13.50 -16.55 -10.69
N THR A 36 14.40 -17.00 -9.81
CA THR A 36 14.10 -17.81 -8.63
C THR A 36 14.12 -16.89 -7.42
N GLU A 37 12.94 -16.74 -6.83
CA GLU A 37 12.64 -16.50 -5.40
C GLU A 37 13.29 -15.34 -4.64
N GLU A 38 14.26 -14.62 -5.20
CA GLU A 38 14.37 -13.20 -4.89
C GLU A 38 13.23 -12.51 -5.63
N ILE A 39 12.03 -12.59 -5.05
CA ILE A 39 10.98 -11.60 -5.33
C ILE A 39 11.71 -10.27 -5.19
N GLN A 40 11.94 -9.57 -6.31
CA GLN A 40 12.32 -8.17 -6.24
C GLN A 40 11.25 -7.54 -5.36
N TYR A 41 11.58 -7.25 -4.09
CA TYR A 41 10.69 -6.56 -3.18
C TYR A 41 10.57 -5.15 -3.75
N SER A 42 9.69 -4.99 -4.74
CA SER A 42 9.59 -3.84 -5.63
C SER A 42 8.90 -2.65 -4.96
N PHE A 43 8.70 -2.70 -3.65
CA PHE A 43 8.00 -1.67 -2.90
C PHE A 43 8.45 -1.69 -1.43
N LYS A 44 9.62 -1.12 -1.17
CA LYS A 44 10.15 -0.98 0.19
C LYS A 44 9.90 0.43 0.73
N CYS A 45 9.68 0.52 2.04
CA CYS A 45 9.52 1.80 2.71
C CYS A 45 10.86 2.54 2.78
N VAL A 46 10.90 3.77 2.23
CA VAL A 46 12.09 4.64 2.23
C VAL A 46 12.60 4.90 3.65
N TYR A 47 11.70 5.14 4.62
CA TYR A 47 12.09 5.38 6.01
C TYR A 47 12.81 4.17 6.62
N CYS A 48 12.25 2.98 6.42
CA CYS A 48 12.82 1.73 6.91
C CYS A 48 14.14 1.38 6.22
N GLU A 49 14.24 1.54 4.89
CA GLU A 49 15.46 1.20 4.16
C GLU A 49 16.59 2.20 4.42
N ASN A 50 16.30 3.50 4.50
CA ASN A 50 17.32 4.49 4.84
C ASN A 50 17.85 4.28 6.27
N ALA A 51 16.96 3.96 7.23
CA ALA A 51 17.39 3.61 8.58
C ALA A 51 18.32 2.38 8.56
N LYS A 52 17.96 1.31 7.85
CA LYS A 52 18.82 0.13 7.70
C LYS A 52 20.17 0.49 7.08
N PHE A 53 20.21 1.34 6.06
CA PHE A 53 21.48 1.76 5.48
C PHE A 53 22.39 2.48 6.49
N LEU A 54 21.83 3.39 7.31
CA LEU A 54 22.59 4.09 8.35
C LEU A 54 23.09 3.11 9.42
N PHE A 55 22.23 2.24 9.93
CA PHE A 55 22.60 1.25 10.94
C PHE A 55 23.65 0.24 10.40
N ASN A 56 23.50 -0.22 9.16
CA ASN A 56 24.48 -1.09 8.52
C ASN A 56 25.85 -0.41 8.36
N ALA A 57 25.88 0.91 8.14
CA ALA A 57 27.12 1.67 7.99
C ALA A 57 27.98 1.66 9.26
N ILE A 58 27.33 1.69 10.42
CA ILE A 58 27.99 1.71 11.74
C ILE A 58 28.04 0.35 12.42
N ALA A 59 27.34 -0.66 11.88
CA ALA A 59 27.32 -2.02 12.41
C ALA A 59 28.70 -2.63 12.69
N PRO A 60 29.76 -2.41 11.86
CA PRO A 60 31.10 -2.89 12.18
C PRO A 60 31.68 -2.37 13.50
N PHE A 61 31.14 -1.27 14.02
CA PHE A 61 31.57 -0.63 15.26
C PHE A 61 30.63 -0.91 16.44
N ILE A 62 29.56 -1.69 16.26
CA ILE A 62 28.62 -2.05 17.33
C ILE A 62 28.83 -3.52 17.69
N ALA A 63 29.06 -3.82 18.97
CA ALA A 63 29.10 -5.20 19.44
C ALA A 63 27.70 -5.84 19.39
N ASP A 64 27.59 -7.06 18.86
CA ASP A 64 26.36 -7.86 18.81
C ASP A 64 25.13 -7.11 18.23
N PHE A 65 25.27 -6.57 17.01
CA PHE A 65 24.17 -5.92 16.29
C PHE A 65 23.68 -6.77 15.13
N ARG A 66 22.39 -7.15 15.16
CA ARG A 66 21.81 -8.08 14.16
C ARG A 66 21.23 -7.36 12.94
N ASN A 67 21.39 -6.04 12.82
CA ASN A 67 20.95 -5.23 11.68
C ASN A 67 19.46 -5.39 11.32
N SER A 68 18.59 -5.61 12.32
CA SER A 68 17.15 -5.67 12.12
C SER A 68 16.45 -4.46 12.75
N LEU A 69 15.34 -4.02 12.16
CA LEU A 69 14.54 -2.93 12.75
C LEU A 69 13.96 -3.32 14.11
N ASP A 70 13.72 -4.61 14.36
CA ASP A 70 13.30 -5.11 15.66
C ASP A 70 14.42 -4.99 16.70
N ASP A 71 15.67 -5.22 16.31
CA ASP A 71 16.85 -5.03 17.17
C ASP A 71 17.04 -3.55 17.52
N VAL A 72 16.76 -2.64 16.57
CA VAL A 72 16.70 -1.19 16.83
C VAL A 72 15.60 -0.88 17.86
N MET A 73 14.39 -1.40 17.69
CA MET A 73 13.31 -1.17 18.66
C MET A 73 13.67 -1.70 20.06
N PHE A 74 14.31 -2.88 20.13
CA PHE A 74 14.75 -3.50 21.38
C PHE A 74 15.84 -2.69 22.09
N LYS A 75 16.83 -2.17 21.36
CA LYS A 75 17.95 -1.41 21.96
C LYS A 75 17.55 0.01 22.39
N PHE A 76 16.54 0.62 21.75
CA PHE A 76 16.16 2.02 21.98
C PHE A 76 14.79 2.23 22.64
N CYS A 77 14.14 1.16 23.09
CA CYS A 77 12.89 1.21 23.85
C CYS A 77 12.92 0.22 25.01
N CYS A 78 12.54 0.64 26.21
CA CYS A 78 12.33 -0.30 27.33
C CYS A 78 11.17 -1.26 27.03
N ASP A 79 10.12 -0.74 26.40
CA ASP A 79 8.98 -1.51 25.95
C ASP A 79 8.57 -1.02 24.55
N LYS A 80 8.56 -1.94 23.58
CA LYS A 80 8.24 -1.67 22.17
C LYS A 80 6.74 -1.53 21.90
N GLU A 81 5.90 -1.84 22.87
CA GLU A 81 4.44 -1.76 22.78
C GLU A 81 3.89 -0.56 23.57
N ASN A 82 4.71 0.04 24.43
CA ASN A 82 4.34 1.18 25.26
C ASN A 82 4.55 2.52 24.56
N TYR A 83 3.48 3.29 24.37
CA TYR A 83 3.50 4.56 23.63
C TYR A 83 4.56 5.58 24.10
N PRO A 84 4.74 5.86 25.41
CA PRO A 84 5.77 6.79 25.90
C PRO A 84 7.21 6.40 25.50
N CYS A 85 7.50 5.10 25.39
CA CYS A 85 8.82 4.64 24.92
C CYS A 85 9.03 4.95 23.43
N ILE A 86 7.96 4.82 22.63
CA ILE A 86 7.98 5.06 21.19
C ILE A 86 7.99 6.57 20.88
N SER A 87 7.16 7.35 21.60
CA SER A 87 7.05 8.81 21.45
C SER A 87 8.26 9.58 21.96
N GLY A 88 9.14 8.93 22.74
CA GLY A 88 10.32 9.55 23.35
C GLY A 88 10.02 10.34 24.63
N GLU A 89 8.89 10.06 25.27
CA GLU A 89 8.46 10.66 26.54
C GLU A 89 8.88 9.80 27.75
N CYS A 90 9.32 8.56 27.53
CA CYS A 90 9.77 7.67 28.58
C CYS A 90 11.01 8.21 29.31
N PRO A 91 10.98 8.36 30.64
CA PRO A 91 12.12 8.89 31.40
C PRO A 91 13.36 7.97 31.35
N ILE A 92 13.18 6.68 31.03
CA ILE A 92 14.24 5.66 31.05
C ILE A 92 14.98 5.60 29.70
N CYS A 93 14.25 5.52 28.58
CA CYS A 93 14.87 5.36 27.25
C CYS A 93 14.90 6.61 26.36
N ARG A 94 14.53 7.79 26.88
CA ARG A 94 14.56 9.04 26.10
C ARG A 94 15.96 9.46 25.64
N ASP A 95 17.02 9.03 26.35
CA ASP A 95 18.39 9.37 25.97
C ASP A 95 18.96 8.39 24.94
N HIS A 96 18.53 8.55 23.69
CA HIS A 96 18.99 7.71 22.60
C HIS A 96 20.47 7.94 22.25
N LYS A 97 21.01 9.12 22.54
CA LYS A 97 22.37 9.48 22.16
C LYS A 97 23.37 8.73 23.02
N ASP A 98 23.19 8.80 24.33
CA ASP A 98 24.07 8.09 25.27
C ASP A 98 23.96 6.58 25.08
N THR A 99 22.74 6.08 24.81
CA THR A 99 22.52 4.67 24.46
C THR A 99 23.33 4.24 23.23
N LEU A 100 23.26 5.00 22.13
CA LEU A 100 23.96 4.65 20.88
C LEU A 100 25.48 4.81 21.03
N ILE A 101 25.96 5.85 21.71
CA ILE A 101 27.40 6.05 21.95
C ILE A 101 27.95 4.94 22.85
N GLY A 102 27.20 4.53 23.88
CA GLY A 102 27.64 3.50 24.83
C GLY A 102 27.82 2.10 24.23
N ILE A 103 27.18 1.81 23.08
CA ILE A 103 27.32 0.52 22.38
C ILE A 103 28.35 0.54 21.24
N LEU A 104 28.92 1.71 20.92
CA LEU A 104 29.94 1.85 19.89
C LEU A 104 31.33 1.52 20.44
N GLN A 105 32.18 0.98 19.57
CA GLN A 105 33.60 0.80 19.85
C GLN A 105 34.28 2.15 20.15
N VAL A 106 35.24 2.12 21.06
CA VAL A 106 36.08 3.28 21.40
C VAL A 106 36.80 3.78 20.13
N ASP A 107 36.94 5.11 20.00
CA ASP A 107 37.67 5.78 18.92
C ASP A 107 37.17 5.50 17.48
N CYS A 108 35.88 5.18 17.30
CA CYS A 108 35.30 4.99 15.97
C CYS A 108 34.72 6.27 15.33
N MET A 109 34.51 7.34 16.11
CA MET A 109 33.68 8.49 15.72
C MET A 109 34.17 9.24 14.47
N ASP A 110 35.49 9.34 14.29
CA ASP A 110 36.09 10.08 13.17
C ASP A 110 36.41 9.17 11.97
N LYS A 111 36.10 7.86 12.06
CA LYS A 111 36.24 6.94 10.92
C LYS A 111 35.22 7.28 9.85
N VAL A 112 35.64 7.19 8.59
CA VAL A 112 34.77 7.41 7.43
C VAL A 112 34.08 6.09 7.07
N VAL A 113 32.77 6.15 6.87
CA VAL A 113 31.93 5.05 6.41
C VAL A 113 31.17 5.45 5.15
N THR A 114 30.78 4.45 4.38
CA THR A 114 29.96 4.62 3.17
C THR A 114 28.60 3.97 3.37
N TYR A 115 27.54 4.64 2.94
CA TYR A 115 26.18 4.09 2.97
C TYR A 115 25.34 4.55 1.78
N GLN A 116 24.22 3.87 1.59
CA GLN A 116 23.25 4.16 0.55
C GLN A 116 22.10 5.01 1.12
N GLU A 117 21.43 5.78 0.28
CA GLU A 117 20.28 6.58 0.69
C GLU A 117 19.26 6.68 -0.44
N TRP A 118 17.99 6.43 -0.15
CA TRP A 118 16.90 6.84 -1.05
C TRP A 118 16.54 8.30 -0.77
N ARG A 119 16.67 9.15 -1.78
CA ARG A 119 16.37 10.58 -1.69
C ARG A 119 15.28 10.96 -2.69
N LYS A 120 14.39 11.84 -2.26
CA LYS A 120 13.37 12.42 -3.14
C LYS A 120 13.98 13.59 -3.89
N ASN A 121 14.08 13.48 -5.22
CA ASN A 121 14.58 14.53 -6.10
C ASN A 121 13.43 14.97 -7.01
N GLY A 122 12.76 16.06 -6.62
CA GLY A 122 11.56 16.54 -7.33
C GLY A 122 10.41 15.54 -7.30
N GLY A 123 9.92 15.15 -8.49
CA GLY A 123 8.77 14.26 -8.67
C GLY A 123 9.05 12.76 -8.51
N TYR A 124 10.31 12.35 -8.35
CA TYR A 124 10.70 10.94 -8.23
C TYR A 124 11.67 10.70 -7.05
N THR A 125 11.83 9.44 -6.67
CA THR A 125 12.75 9.01 -5.62
C THR A 125 13.87 8.19 -6.25
N GLU A 126 15.12 8.57 -6.00
CA GLU A 126 16.30 7.88 -6.53
C GLU A 126 17.16 7.31 -5.40
N LYS A 127 17.91 6.26 -5.72
CA LYS A 127 18.87 5.66 -4.81
C LYS A 127 20.24 6.26 -5.06
N ILE A 128 20.76 6.97 -4.08
CA ILE A 128 22.15 7.39 -4.02
C ILE A 128 22.95 6.17 -3.53
N THR A 129 23.89 5.71 -4.36
CA THR A 129 24.58 4.44 -4.15
C THR A 129 25.80 4.54 -3.23
N GLU A 130 26.42 5.72 -3.11
CA GLU A 130 27.61 5.93 -2.29
C GLU A 130 27.62 7.33 -1.66
N HIS A 131 27.26 7.41 -0.38
CA HIS A 131 27.45 8.60 0.46
C HIS A 131 28.55 8.30 1.48
N ALA A 132 29.64 9.08 1.45
CA ALA A 132 30.68 9.01 2.47
C ALA A 132 30.36 10.00 3.60
N ALA A 133 30.52 9.59 4.85
CA ALA A 133 30.39 10.46 6.02
C ALA A 133 31.19 9.89 7.19
N THR A 134 31.45 10.69 8.22
CA THR A 134 32.05 10.15 9.45
C THR A 134 31.03 9.34 10.25
N VAL A 135 31.49 8.43 11.12
CA VAL A 135 30.60 7.72 12.05
C VAL A 135 29.81 8.72 12.90
N ARG A 136 30.42 9.83 13.31
CA ARG A 136 29.77 10.94 14.01
C ARG A 136 28.55 11.47 13.26
N ASP A 137 28.71 11.79 11.97
CA ASP A 137 27.61 12.31 11.14
C ASP A 137 26.48 11.29 11.00
N VAL A 138 26.81 10.01 10.87
CA VAL A 138 25.82 8.92 10.77
C VAL A 138 25.06 8.74 12.08
N VAL A 139 25.74 8.80 13.23
CA VAL A 139 25.13 8.74 14.56
C VAL A 139 24.13 9.90 14.76
N GLU A 140 24.50 11.12 14.39
CA GLU A 140 23.60 12.28 14.47
C GLU A 140 22.38 12.13 13.56
N LYS A 141 22.56 11.61 12.34
CA LYS A 141 21.45 11.28 11.43
C LYS A 141 20.52 10.20 12.02
N ILE A 142 21.07 9.17 12.64
CA ILE A 142 20.26 8.13 13.30
C ILE A 142 19.45 8.74 14.43
N ILE A 143 20.09 9.46 15.36
CA ILE A 143 19.43 10.04 16.54
C ILE A 143 18.31 10.99 16.13
N SER A 144 18.58 11.89 15.17
CA SER A 144 17.58 12.84 14.68
C SER A 144 16.38 12.15 14.00
N GLY A 145 16.59 11.01 13.34
CA GLY A 145 15.55 10.21 12.71
C GLY A 145 14.84 9.21 13.62
N LEU A 146 15.42 8.88 14.79
CA LEU A 146 15.04 7.69 15.56
C LEU A 146 13.61 7.77 16.10
N LYS A 147 13.21 8.91 16.69
CA LYS A 147 11.83 9.09 17.20
C LYS A 147 10.79 8.84 16.10
N ARG A 148 11.03 9.39 14.89
CA ARG A 148 10.14 9.19 13.74
C ARG A 148 10.13 7.74 13.27
N LEU A 149 11.29 7.09 13.21
CA LEU A 149 11.40 5.68 12.84
C LEU A 149 10.66 4.77 13.83
N LYS A 150 10.81 5.00 15.13
CA LYS A 150 10.12 4.25 16.18
C LYS A 150 8.61 4.34 16.03
N MET A 151 8.08 5.56 15.93
CA MET A 151 6.64 5.78 15.69
C MET A 151 6.16 5.11 14.41
N HIS A 152 6.94 5.18 13.33
CA HIS A 152 6.62 4.56 12.05
C HIS A 152 6.53 3.02 12.16
N ILE A 153 7.50 2.38 12.82
CA ILE A 153 7.52 0.93 13.04
C ILE A 153 6.35 0.50 13.93
N TYR A 154 6.10 1.24 15.02
CA TYR A 154 5.02 1.00 15.96
C TYR A 154 3.64 1.07 15.29
N LEU A 155 3.34 2.18 14.59
CA LEU A 155 2.07 2.38 13.89
C LEU A 155 1.84 1.30 12.83
N LYS A 156 2.88 0.98 12.05
CA LYS A 156 2.83 -0.12 11.08
C LYS A 156 2.43 -1.43 11.74
N LYS A 157 3.08 -1.81 12.84
CA LYS A 157 2.81 -3.07 13.55
C LYS A 157 1.37 -3.10 14.07
N ILE A 158 0.94 -2.06 14.77
CA ILE A 158 -0.39 -1.99 15.38
C ILE A 158 -1.49 -2.00 14.33
N GLN A 159 -1.34 -1.25 13.25
CA GLN A 159 -2.36 -1.21 12.20
C GLN A 159 -2.48 -2.54 11.46
N GLN A 160 -1.35 -3.21 11.22
CA GLN A 160 -1.33 -4.55 10.63
C GLN A 160 -1.99 -5.57 11.57
N GLN A 161 -1.68 -5.52 12.86
CA GLN A 161 -2.28 -6.40 13.86
C GLN A 161 -3.78 -6.15 13.97
N PHE A 162 -4.21 -4.90 14.10
CA PHE A 162 -5.62 -4.55 14.19
C PHE A 162 -6.40 -5.00 12.94
N PHE A 163 -5.83 -4.82 11.75
CA PHE A 163 -6.43 -5.32 10.51
C PHE A 163 -6.58 -6.85 10.49
N TYR A 164 -5.56 -7.57 10.97
CA TYR A 164 -5.62 -9.01 11.11
C TYR A 164 -6.71 -9.42 12.10
N ASP A 165 -6.73 -8.81 13.29
CA ASP A 165 -7.68 -9.15 14.35
C ASP A 165 -9.11 -8.92 13.89
N ILE A 166 -9.43 -7.73 13.37
CA ILE A 166 -10.82 -7.40 12.98
C ILE A 166 -11.32 -8.31 11.87
N LYS A 167 -10.46 -8.67 10.90
CA LYS A 167 -10.80 -9.61 9.84
C LYS A 167 -11.14 -11.01 10.38
N HIS A 168 -10.52 -11.43 11.48
CA HIS A 168 -10.70 -12.75 12.07
C HIS A 168 -11.71 -12.80 13.21
N THR A 169 -12.07 -11.66 13.82
CA THR A 169 -12.99 -11.58 14.96
C THR A 169 -14.30 -10.87 14.66
N GLN A 170 -14.50 -10.36 13.44
CA GLN A 170 -15.72 -9.64 13.07
C GLN A 170 -16.99 -10.51 13.15
N SER A 171 -18.12 -9.87 13.46
CA SER A 171 -19.42 -10.53 13.52
C SER A 171 -19.94 -10.90 12.13
N PRO A 172 -20.91 -11.83 12.01
CA PRO A 172 -21.51 -12.19 10.72
C PRO A 172 -22.16 -11.02 9.96
N LYS A 173 -22.60 -9.98 10.69
CA LYS A 173 -23.19 -8.75 10.13
C LYS A 173 -22.17 -7.63 9.93
N SER A 174 -20.89 -7.95 9.98
CA SER A 174 -19.80 -6.98 9.81
C SER A 174 -18.98 -7.34 8.59
N ALA A 175 -18.54 -6.32 7.89
CA ALA A 175 -17.58 -6.45 6.81
C ALA A 175 -16.34 -5.60 7.08
N THR A 176 -15.18 -6.12 6.70
CA THR A 176 -13.93 -5.38 6.64
C THR A 176 -13.48 -5.38 5.20
N MET A 177 -13.18 -4.22 4.62
CA MET A 177 -12.71 -4.14 3.24
C MET A 177 -11.42 -3.34 3.12
N VAL A 178 -10.56 -3.75 2.19
CA VAL A 178 -9.40 -2.96 1.77
C VAL A 178 -9.64 -2.45 0.36
N VAL A 179 -9.49 -1.14 0.17
CA VAL A 179 -9.65 -0.46 -1.11
C VAL A 179 -8.36 0.23 -1.55
N ASP A 180 -8.09 0.21 -2.85
CA ASP A 180 -6.94 0.90 -3.43
C ASP A 180 -7.15 1.25 -4.91
N PHE A 181 -6.34 2.19 -5.42
CA PHE A 181 -6.15 2.37 -6.86
C PHE A 181 -4.93 1.59 -7.31
N ALA A 182 -5.15 0.50 -8.06
CA ALA A 182 -4.06 -0.16 -8.73
C ALA A 182 -3.46 0.77 -9.80
N GLU A 183 -2.16 0.62 -10.07
CA GLU A 183 -1.50 1.36 -11.15
C GLU A 183 -2.32 1.27 -12.45
N ASN A 184 -2.51 2.40 -13.12
CA ASN A 184 -3.29 2.49 -14.34
C ASN A 184 -2.85 1.45 -15.37
N TYR A 185 -3.81 0.79 -15.99
CA TYR A 185 -3.55 -0.10 -17.10
C TYR A 185 -3.20 0.74 -18.34
N SER A 186 -1.94 0.68 -18.76
CA SER A 186 -1.52 1.26 -20.03
C SER A 186 -1.98 0.35 -21.16
N VAL A 187 -2.86 0.86 -22.01
CA VAL A 187 -3.36 0.14 -23.18
C VAL A 187 -2.20 -0.17 -24.11
N LYS A 188 -2.10 -1.44 -24.51
CA LYS A 188 -1.16 -1.94 -25.51
C LYS A 188 -1.92 -2.86 -26.45
N GLY A 189 -1.95 -2.53 -27.73
CA GLY A 189 -2.38 -3.42 -28.80
C GLY A 189 -1.29 -4.40 -29.22
N GLN A 190 -1.69 -5.46 -29.91
CA GLN A 190 -0.77 -6.34 -30.61
C GLN A 190 -0.34 -5.67 -31.93
N ASN A 191 0.95 -5.78 -32.30
CA ASN A 191 1.52 -5.20 -33.53
C ASN A 191 1.35 -3.66 -33.64
N GLU A 192 1.49 -2.93 -32.53
CA GLU A 192 1.44 -1.46 -32.55
C GLU A 192 2.58 -0.84 -33.36
N VAL A 193 2.25 0.16 -34.18
CA VAL A 193 3.23 1.00 -34.88
C VAL A 193 4.02 1.85 -33.88
N GLN A 194 5.30 2.13 -34.19
CA GLN A 194 6.23 2.83 -33.30
C GLN A 194 5.71 4.19 -32.80
N SER A 195 4.90 4.90 -33.60
CA SER A 195 4.30 6.18 -33.25
C SER A 195 3.28 6.10 -32.10
N SER A 196 2.70 4.93 -31.82
CA SER A 196 1.75 4.72 -30.73
C SER A 196 2.42 4.51 -29.36
N TYR A 197 3.76 4.55 -29.31
CA TYR A 197 4.53 4.30 -28.09
C TYR A 197 4.47 5.45 -27.07
N PHE A 198 4.31 6.70 -27.53
CA PHE A 198 4.23 7.88 -26.68
C PHE A 198 2.77 8.31 -26.45
N GLY A 199 2.38 8.55 -25.19
CA GLY A 199 1.03 9.01 -24.85
C GLY A 199 -0.05 7.92 -24.81
N ARG A 200 0.31 6.71 -24.39
CA ARG A 200 -0.64 5.58 -24.29
C ARG A 200 -1.87 5.96 -23.49
N LYS A 201 -3.06 5.65 -24.04
CA LYS A 201 -4.30 5.72 -23.28
C LYS A 201 -4.18 4.81 -22.05
N GLN A 202 -4.62 5.33 -20.92
CA GLN A 202 -4.62 4.63 -19.65
C GLN A 202 -6.06 4.37 -19.19
N ILE A 203 -6.25 3.26 -18.50
CA ILE A 203 -7.52 2.87 -17.88
C ILE A 203 -7.27 2.75 -16.38
N SER A 204 -8.10 3.43 -15.58
CA SER A 204 -8.07 3.37 -14.12
C SER A 204 -8.65 2.04 -13.65
N VAL A 205 -8.02 1.45 -12.63
CA VAL A 205 -8.46 0.20 -11.99
C VAL A 205 -8.52 0.42 -10.49
N PHE A 206 -9.74 0.58 -9.98
CA PHE A 206 -9.99 0.62 -8.53
C PHE A 206 -10.29 -0.79 -8.05
N THR A 207 -9.67 -1.20 -6.94
CA THR A 207 -9.77 -2.57 -6.43
C THR A 207 -10.27 -2.58 -5.00
N CYS A 208 -11.03 -3.61 -4.68
CA CYS A 208 -11.50 -3.86 -3.32
C CYS A 208 -11.50 -5.35 -3.02
N VAL A 209 -11.10 -5.71 -1.81
CA VAL A 209 -11.37 -7.02 -1.23
C VAL A 209 -12.12 -6.81 0.07
N SER A 210 -13.30 -7.40 0.18
CA SER A 210 -14.16 -7.34 1.36
C SER A 210 -14.23 -8.72 2.00
N TRP A 211 -14.02 -8.81 3.31
CA TRP A 211 -14.26 -10.01 4.13
C TRP A 211 -15.53 -9.79 4.92
N ILE A 212 -16.48 -10.72 4.82
CA ILE A 212 -17.80 -10.66 5.46
C ILE A 212 -17.84 -11.76 6.52
N GLY A 213 -18.08 -11.38 7.78
CA GLY A 213 -17.93 -12.32 8.89
C GLY A 213 -16.55 -12.98 8.87
N GLN A 214 -16.46 -14.26 9.22
CA GLN A 214 -15.14 -14.93 9.34
C GLN A 214 -14.76 -15.78 8.12
N GLU A 215 -15.73 -16.14 7.28
CA GLU A 215 -15.54 -17.18 6.25
C GLU A 215 -15.67 -16.66 4.82
N GLN A 216 -16.43 -15.57 4.61
CA GLN A 216 -16.80 -15.12 3.28
C GLN A 216 -15.93 -13.95 2.84
N HIS A 217 -15.67 -13.88 1.54
CA HIS A 217 -14.97 -12.75 0.95
C HIS A 217 -15.43 -12.50 -0.48
N GLU A 218 -15.51 -11.23 -0.82
CA GLU A 218 -15.86 -10.74 -2.15
C GLU A 218 -14.75 -9.85 -2.69
N SER A 219 -14.49 -9.95 -3.98
CA SER A 219 -13.45 -9.17 -4.66
C SER A 219 -14.06 -8.34 -5.77
N PHE A 220 -13.69 -7.07 -5.84
CA PHE A 220 -14.24 -6.12 -6.79
C PHE A 220 -13.13 -5.43 -7.58
N ALA A 221 -13.39 -5.20 -8.87
CA ALA A 221 -12.58 -4.33 -9.71
C ALA A 221 -13.49 -3.37 -10.48
N ILE A 222 -13.34 -2.08 -10.23
CA ILE A 222 -14.07 -1.03 -10.94
C ILE A 222 -13.14 -0.40 -11.97
N ILE A 223 -13.59 -0.41 -13.23
CA ILE A 223 -12.83 0.01 -14.38
C ILE A 223 -13.42 1.31 -14.93
N ASN A 224 -12.56 2.31 -15.13
CA ASN A 224 -12.98 3.63 -15.63
C ASN A 224 -11.95 4.18 -16.63
N ASP A 225 -12.43 4.80 -17.72
CA ASP A 225 -11.60 5.48 -18.70
C ASP A 225 -10.99 6.79 -18.15
N ASN A 226 -11.55 7.36 -17.08
CA ASN A 226 -11.02 8.54 -16.40
C ASN A 226 -10.02 8.17 -15.29
N ILE A 227 -8.79 8.66 -15.41
CA ILE A 227 -7.63 8.41 -14.53
C ILE A 227 -7.40 9.49 -13.46
N GLN A 228 -8.37 10.37 -13.21
CA GLN A 228 -8.22 11.47 -12.24
C GLN A 228 -8.12 11.01 -10.78
N HIS A 229 -8.67 9.84 -10.46
CA HIS A 229 -8.75 9.28 -9.09
C HIS A 229 -9.37 10.28 -8.11
N SER A 230 -10.45 10.92 -8.54
CA SER A 230 -11.13 12.00 -7.83
C SER A 230 -11.91 11.49 -6.61
N LYS A 231 -12.18 12.38 -5.65
CA LYS A 231 -13.09 12.14 -4.52
C LYS A 231 -14.49 11.71 -4.97
N GLU A 232 -14.97 12.24 -6.10
CA GLU A 232 -16.24 11.86 -6.74
C GLU A 232 -16.23 10.38 -7.13
N GLN A 233 -15.15 9.92 -7.77
CA GLN A 233 -14.96 8.53 -8.14
C GLN A 233 -14.90 7.64 -6.90
N VAL A 234 -14.10 8.00 -5.89
CA VAL A 234 -13.99 7.22 -4.65
C VAL A 234 -15.35 7.03 -3.97
N TYR A 235 -16.12 8.11 -3.81
CA TYR A 235 -17.46 8.02 -3.21
C TYR A 235 -18.37 7.09 -4.00
N PHE A 236 -18.44 7.26 -5.33
CA PHE A 236 -19.33 6.44 -6.14
C PHE A 236 -18.90 4.96 -6.17
N TYR A 237 -17.59 4.70 -6.21
CA TYR A 237 -17.05 3.34 -6.17
C TYR A 237 -17.38 2.64 -4.85
N LEU A 238 -17.23 3.33 -3.72
CA LEU A 238 -17.64 2.81 -2.42
C LEU A 238 -19.14 2.56 -2.37
N LYS A 239 -19.97 3.52 -2.83
CA LYS A 239 -21.43 3.35 -2.91
C LYS A 239 -21.83 2.13 -3.72
N LEU A 240 -21.20 1.92 -4.88
CA LEU A 240 -21.44 0.76 -5.75
C LEU A 240 -21.10 -0.55 -5.02
N ILE A 241 -19.90 -0.65 -4.45
CA ILE A 241 -19.45 -1.86 -3.74
C ILE A 241 -20.33 -2.17 -2.53
N ILE A 242 -20.63 -1.16 -1.70
CA ILE A 242 -21.50 -1.31 -0.54
C ILE A 242 -22.88 -1.79 -0.97
N SER A 243 -23.44 -1.22 -2.04
CA SER A 243 -24.74 -1.64 -2.57
C SER A 243 -24.73 -3.09 -3.08
N GLU A 244 -23.66 -3.55 -3.71
CA GLU A 244 -23.55 -4.96 -4.12
C GLU A 244 -23.47 -5.88 -2.91
N LEU A 245 -22.66 -5.53 -1.90
CA LEU A 245 -22.56 -6.31 -0.67
C LEU A 245 -23.90 -6.40 0.08
N GLN A 246 -24.65 -5.30 0.17
CA GLN A 246 -25.94 -5.26 0.86
C GLN A 246 -27.07 -6.01 0.14
N LYS A 247 -26.90 -6.37 -1.14
CA LYS A 247 -27.87 -7.25 -1.84
C LYS A 247 -27.78 -8.68 -1.35
N GLU A 248 -26.59 -9.12 -0.94
CA GLU A 248 -26.32 -10.50 -0.57
C GLU A 248 -26.18 -10.70 0.95
N TYR A 249 -25.81 -9.65 1.68
CA TYR A 249 -25.50 -9.71 3.10
C TYR A 249 -26.26 -8.66 3.92
N ASP A 250 -26.78 -9.07 5.08
CA ASP A 250 -27.36 -8.18 6.08
C ASP A 250 -26.24 -7.55 6.92
N LEU A 251 -25.70 -6.43 6.43
CA LEU A 251 -24.59 -5.72 7.05
C LEU A 251 -25.08 -4.59 7.97
N GLU A 252 -24.51 -4.53 9.18
CA GLU A 252 -24.71 -3.46 10.16
C GLU A 252 -23.43 -2.62 10.34
N ASN A 253 -22.25 -3.25 10.26
CA ASN A 253 -20.96 -2.60 10.49
C ASN A 253 -20.02 -2.76 9.29
N LEU A 254 -19.25 -1.71 8.99
CA LEU A 254 -18.29 -1.73 7.89
C LEU A 254 -16.98 -1.03 8.28
N VAL A 255 -15.86 -1.75 8.23
CA VAL A 255 -14.54 -1.16 8.43
C VAL A 255 -13.78 -1.11 7.11
N ILE A 256 -13.41 0.10 6.68
CA ILE A 256 -12.66 0.34 5.45
C ILE A 256 -11.19 0.57 5.80
N PHE A 257 -10.30 -0.07 5.06
CA PHE A 257 -8.86 0.17 5.07
C PHE A 257 -8.40 0.70 3.71
N SER A 258 -7.57 1.74 3.71
CA SER A 258 -6.91 2.23 2.50
C SER A 258 -5.53 2.81 2.81
N ASP A 259 -4.81 3.25 1.78
CA ASP A 259 -3.63 4.08 1.99
C ASP A 259 -4.02 5.50 2.46
N GLY A 260 -3.05 6.21 3.04
CA GLY A 260 -3.23 7.57 3.54
C GLY A 260 -3.12 8.67 2.47
N ALA A 261 -3.26 8.38 1.18
CA ALA A 261 -3.07 9.36 0.12
C ALA A 261 -4.16 10.44 0.18
N SER A 262 -3.77 11.65 0.58
CA SER A 262 -4.71 12.77 0.75
C SER A 262 -5.42 13.21 -0.53
N SER A 263 -4.83 12.96 -1.71
CA SER A 263 -5.46 13.27 -2.99
C SER A 263 -6.63 12.34 -3.34
N GLN A 264 -6.68 11.15 -2.73
CA GLN A 264 -7.62 10.09 -3.10
C GLN A 264 -8.53 9.73 -1.91
N PHE A 265 -7.95 9.21 -0.83
CA PHE A 265 -8.70 8.63 0.28
C PHE A 265 -8.75 9.53 1.51
N LYS A 266 -7.58 10.00 1.99
CA LYS A 266 -7.48 10.69 3.28
C LYS A 266 -7.76 12.18 3.17
N ASN A 267 -9.00 12.53 2.80
CA ASN A 267 -9.47 13.90 2.67
C ASN A 267 -10.85 14.09 3.31
N ARG A 268 -11.21 15.36 3.58
CA ARG A 268 -12.47 15.72 4.24
C ARG A 268 -13.72 15.19 3.54
N PHE A 269 -13.68 15.02 2.22
CA PHE A 269 -14.83 14.60 1.43
C PHE A 269 -15.07 13.10 1.56
N SER A 270 -14.02 12.29 1.48
CA SER A 270 -14.10 10.85 1.78
C SER A 270 -14.45 10.60 3.25
N LEU A 271 -13.89 11.38 4.18
CA LEU A 271 -14.22 11.26 5.61
C LEU A 271 -15.67 11.65 5.92
N SER A 272 -16.29 12.51 5.11
CA SER A 272 -17.73 12.79 5.21
C SER A 272 -18.58 11.56 4.92
N THR A 273 -18.09 10.62 4.10
CA THR A 273 -18.80 9.36 3.83
C THR A 273 -18.91 8.52 5.10
N VAL A 274 -17.87 8.51 5.94
CA VAL A 274 -17.88 7.84 7.26
C VAL A 274 -18.92 8.49 8.16
N MET A 275 -18.89 9.82 8.29
CA MET A 275 -19.82 10.57 9.14
C MET A 275 -21.29 10.30 8.82
N PHE A 276 -21.62 10.22 7.53
CA PHE A 276 -23.00 10.03 7.09
C PHE A 276 -23.34 8.59 6.74
N SER A 277 -22.47 7.63 7.09
CA SER A 277 -22.65 6.24 6.70
C SER A 277 -23.96 5.65 7.20
N LYS A 278 -24.37 6.02 8.43
CA LYS A 278 -25.62 5.54 9.02
C LYS A 278 -26.83 6.06 8.25
N ARG A 279 -26.81 7.31 7.80
CA ARG A 279 -27.90 7.89 6.99
C ARG A 279 -27.90 7.37 5.56
N ASP A 280 -26.72 7.32 4.93
CA ASP A 280 -26.60 7.10 3.49
C ASP A 280 -26.61 5.59 3.14
N PHE A 281 -26.15 4.73 4.06
CA PHE A 281 -26.02 3.28 3.84
C PHE A 281 -26.64 2.43 4.94
N ASN A 282 -27.17 3.01 6.02
CA ASN A 282 -27.60 2.29 7.23
C ASN A 282 -26.49 1.45 7.89
N LEU A 283 -25.23 1.90 7.79
CA LEU A 283 -24.06 1.22 8.33
C LEU A 283 -23.34 2.06 9.38
N ASP A 284 -22.86 1.39 10.44
CA ASP A 284 -21.84 1.94 11.34
C ASP A 284 -20.47 1.73 10.69
N MET A 285 -19.90 2.81 10.13
CA MET A 285 -18.72 2.73 9.29
C MET A 285 -17.49 3.30 9.98
N GLU A 286 -16.36 2.63 9.87
CA GLU A 286 -15.06 3.12 10.32
C GLU A 286 -14.09 3.16 9.15
N TRP A 287 -13.18 4.13 9.11
CA TRP A 287 -12.13 4.19 8.09
C TRP A 287 -10.75 4.30 8.72
N HIS A 288 -9.94 3.27 8.46
CA HIS A 288 -8.57 3.12 8.91
C HIS A 288 -7.58 3.34 7.75
N PHE A 289 -6.44 3.92 8.07
CA PHE A 289 -5.40 4.25 7.10
C PHE A 289 -4.09 3.56 7.46
N PHE A 290 -3.60 2.70 6.57
CA PHE A 290 -2.30 2.07 6.74
C PHE A 290 -1.16 3.10 6.82
N CYS A 291 -0.13 2.75 7.57
CA CYS A 291 1.07 3.57 7.70
C CYS A 291 1.68 3.82 6.32
N THR A 292 2.27 5.00 6.14
CA THR A 292 2.83 5.43 4.85
C THR A 292 3.82 4.40 4.31
N SER A 293 3.76 4.09 3.02
CA SER A 293 4.61 3.07 2.37
C SER A 293 4.44 1.63 2.88
N HIS A 294 3.36 1.35 3.62
CA HIS A 294 3.00 0.01 4.10
C HIS A 294 1.56 -0.40 3.75
N GLY A 295 0.89 0.30 2.84
CA GLY A 295 -0.47 0.01 2.40
C GLY A 295 -0.62 -1.13 1.38
N LYS A 296 0.46 -1.82 1.03
CA LYS A 296 0.40 -2.95 0.09
C LYS A 296 -0.51 -4.05 0.65
N SER A 297 -1.50 -4.46 -0.12
CA SER A 297 -2.62 -5.25 0.38
C SER A 297 -3.10 -6.30 -0.63
N SER A 298 -4.13 -7.06 -0.25
CA SER A 298 -4.82 -7.99 -1.17
C SER A 298 -5.48 -7.28 -2.34
N ALA A 299 -5.82 -5.98 -2.21
CA ALA A 299 -6.39 -5.18 -3.28
C ALA A 299 -5.41 -5.02 -4.47
N ASP A 300 -4.10 -4.99 -4.21
CA ASP A 300 -3.07 -5.02 -5.26
C ASP A 300 -3.13 -6.32 -6.08
N GLY A 301 -3.42 -7.44 -5.42
CA GLY A 301 -3.54 -8.75 -6.03
C GLY A 301 -4.67 -8.80 -7.06
N ILE A 302 -5.82 -8.20 -6.74
CA ILE A 302 -6.95 -8.06 -7.67
C ILE A 302 -6.54 -7.29 -8.92
N GLY A 303 -5.88 -6.14 -8.73
CA GLY A 303 -5.39 -5.30 -9.83
C GLY A 303 -4.39 -6.06 -10.71
N ALA A 304 -3.49 -6.82 -10.10
CA ALA A 304 -2.54 -7.66 -10.84
C ALA A 304 -3.24 -8.75 -11.66
N VAL A 305 -4.23 -9.44 -11.08
CA VAL A 305 -4.98 -10.52 -11.75
C VAL A 305 -5.73 -9.99 -12.98
N VAL A 306 -6.53 -8.92 -12.82
CA VAL A 306 -7.34 -8.41 -13.94
C VAL A 306 -6.46 -7.83 -15.04
N LYS A 307 -5.44 -7.02 -14.69
CA LYS A 307 -4.52 -6.42 -15.67
C LYS A 307 -3.70 -7.46 -16.42
N ARG A 308 -3.14 -8.45 -15.71
CA ARG A 308 -2.35 -9.53 -16.33
C ARG A 308 -3.21 -10.38 -17.25
N GLY A 309 -4.43 -10.76 -16.81
CA GLY A 309 -5.32 -11.59 -17.60
C GLY A 309 -5.83 -10.90 -18.87
N VAL A 310 -6.07 -9.59 -18.81
CA VAL A 310 -6.39 -8.77 -20.00
C VAL A 310 -5.17 -8.68 -20.92
N TYR A 311 -4.01 -8.30 -20.39
CA TYR A 311 -2.78 -8.19 -21.17
C TYR A 311 -2.44 -9.48 -21.93
N GLN A 312 -2.56 -10.64 -21.28
CA GLN A 312 -2.33 -11.93 -21.91
C GLN A 312 -3.28 -12.21 -23.08
N ARG A 313 -4.55 -11.80 -22.99
CA ARG A 313 -5.52 -12.00 -24.07
C ARG A 313 -5.27 -11.08 -25.25
N VAL A 314 -4.88 -9.83 -24.98
CA VAL A 314 -4.50 -8.89 -26.04
C VAL A 314 -3.25 -9.39 -26.77
N LEU A 315 -2.27 -9.97 -26.06
CA LEU A 315 -1.07 -10.57 -26.69
C LEU A 315 -1.35 -11.83 -27.51
N LEU A 316 -2.46 -12.52 -27.25
CA LEU A 316 -2.87 -13.73 -27.97
C LEU A 316 -3.87 -13.41 -29.08
N ASP A 317 -4.04 -12.12 -29.41
CA ASP A 317 -5.03 -11.60 -30.37
C ASP A 317 -6.47 -12.05 -30.09
N LYS A 318 -6.80 -12.34 -28.82
CA LYS A 318 -8.13 -12.79 -28.41
C LYS A 318 -9.08 -11.63 -28.14
N CYS A 319 -8.56 -10.43 -27.92
CA CYS A 319 -9.34 -9.23 -27.70
C CYS A 319 -8.53 -7.96 -27.98
N SER A 320 -9.24 -6.86 -28.20
CA SER A 320 -8.68 -5.52 -28.32
C SER A 320 -9.28 -4.64 -27.23
N VAL A 321 -8.44 -4.11 -26.33
CA VAL A 321 -8.88 -3.36 -25.15
C VAL A 321 -8.39 -1.93 -25.21
N TYR A 322 -9.26 -1.03 -25.65
CA TYR A 322 -9.00 0.42 -25.75
C TYR A 322 -9.93 1.26 -24.87
N THR A 323 -10.91 0.65 -24.20
CA THR A 323 -11.89 1.32 -23.33
C THR A 323 -12.15 0.52 -22.08
N ALA A 324 -12.67 1.16 -21.03
CA ALA A 324 -13.11 0.49 -19.81
C ALA A 324 -14.13 -0.62 -20.13
N LYS A 325 -15.12 -0.33 -20.97
CA LYS A 325 -16.09 -1.33 -21.45
C LYS A 325 -15.43 -2.59 -22.01
N LYS A 326 -14.48 -2.42 -22.94
CA LYS A 326 -13.77 -3.55 -23.57
C LYS A 326 -12.89 -4.29 -22.57
N PHE A 327 -12.31 -3.59 -21.59
CA PHE A 327 -11.57 -4.21 -20.51
C PHE A 327 -12.48 -5.13 -19.68
N VAL A 328 -13.67 -4.66 -19.30
CA VAL A 328 -14.65 -5.46 -18.53
C VAL A 328 -15.16 -6.65 -19.33
N GLU A 329 -15.54 -6.44 -20.60
CA GLU A 329 -15.95 -7.52 -21.51
C GLU A 329 -14.87 -8.60 -21.60
N CYS A 330 -13.60 -8.19 -21.73
CA CYS A 330 -12.47 -9.11 -21.72
C CYS A 330 -12.34 -9.85 -20.37
N CYS A 331 -12.41 -9.15 -19.23
CA CYS A 331 -12.34 -9.75 -17.90
C CYS A 331 -13.39 -10.84 -17.70
N LYS A 332 -14.63 -10.61 -18.13
CA LYS A 332 -15.73 -11.58 -18.01
C LYS A 332 -15.49 -12.90 -18.74
N THR A 333 -14.57 -12.95 -19.71
CA THR A 333 -14.21 -14.21 -20.40
C THR A 333 -13.34 -15.16 -19.58
N PHE A 334 -12.84 -14.72 -18.42
CA PHE A 334 -11.83 -15.48 -17.67
C PHE A 334 -11.82 -15.29 -16.17
N CYS A 335 -12.42 -14.21 -15.69
CA CYS A 335 -12.41 -13.83 -14.30
C CYS A 335 -13.82 -14.02 -13.74
N ASN A 336 -14.05 -15.20 -13.15
CA ASN A 336 -15.37 -15.56 -12.63
C ASN A 336 -15.51 -15.30 -11.12
N LYS A 337 -14.39 -15.00 -10.44
CA LYS A 337 -14.32 -14.83 -8.98
C LYS A 337 -14.17 -13.37 -8.53
N ILE A 338 -14.06 -12.44 -9.47
CA ILE A 338 -13.93 -11.01 -9.18
C ILE A 338 -15.11 -10.32 -9.86
N ASN A 339 -15.87 -9.56 -9.08
CA ASN A 339 -16.95 -8.72 -9.58
C ASN A 339 -16.35 -7.51 -10.30
N VAL A 340 -16.36 -7.55 -11.63
CA VAL A 340 -15.77 -6.51 -12.47
C VAL A 340 -16.85 -5.60 -13.06
N PHE A 341 -16.78 -4.31 -12.75
CA PHE A 341 -17.75 -3.30 -13.17
C PHE A 341 -17.10 -2.24 -14.05
N GLU A 342 -17.85 -1.79 -15.07
CA GLU A 342 -17.55 -0.57 -15.81
C GLU A 342 -18.26 0.58 -15.11
N VAL A 343 -17.56 1.68 -14.86
CA VAL A 343 -18.17 2.94 -14.42
C VAL A 343 -17.84 4.03 -15.42
N LYS A 344 -18.89 4.69 -15.94
CA LYS A 344 -18.73 5.83 -16.84
C LYS A 344 -18.62 7.12 -16.06
N GLN A 345 -18.00 8.11 -16.69
CA GLN A 345 -17.84 9.43 -16.06
C GLN A 345 -19.19 10.12 -15.82
N ASP A 346 -20.16 9.93 -16.71
CA ASP A 346 -21.50 10.52 -16.56
C ASP A 346 -22.21 9.97 -15.32
N ASP A 347 -22.07 8.66 -15.05
CA ASP A 347 -22.61 8.02 -13.85
C ASP A 347 -21.98 8.62 -12.59
N VAL A 348 -20.66 8.83 -12.59
CA VAL A 348 -19.95 9.49 -11.47
C VAL A 348 -20.53 10.89 -11.24
N ILE A 349 -20.73 11.67 -12.31
CA ILE A 349 -21.27 13.03 -12.21
C ILE A 349 -22.68 13.01 -11.63
N GLU A 350 -23.55 12.15 -12.15
CA GLU A 350 -24.94 12.03 -11.71
C GLU A 350 -25.04 11.59 -10.26
N GLN A 351 -24.33 10.53 -9.88
CA GLN A 351 -24.39 9.93 -8.55
C GLN A 351 -23.74 10.79 -7.47
N THR A 352 -22.94 11.78 -7.86
CA THR A 352 -22.30 12.73 -6.93
C THR A 352 -22.96 14.09 -6.87
N ARG A 353 -24.03 14.37 -7.65
CA ARG A 353 -24.71 15.69 -7.62
C ARG A 353 -25.18 16.07 -6.22
N ALA A 354 -25.92 15.16 -5.57
CA ALA A 354 -26.48 15.43 -4.24
C ALA A 354 -25.40 15.57 -3.15
N ILE A 355 -24.28 14.86 -3.26
CA ILE A 355 -23.23 14.94 -2.24
C ILE A 355 -22.31 16.15 -2.44
N LYS A 356 -22.24 16.71 -3.65
CA LYS A 356 -21.47 17.95 -3.90
C LYS A 356 -22.01 19.13 -3.12
N GLU A 357 -23.34 19.25 -2.99
CA GLU A 357 -23.96 20.28 -2.14
C GLU A 357 -23.49 20.14 -0.69
N ARG A 358 -23.53 18.92 -0.14
CA ARG A 358 -23.01 18.62 1.20
C ARG A 358 -21.54 19.02 1.33
N TRP A 359 -20.71 18.67 0.35
CA TRP A 359 -19.28 18.97 0.34
C TRP A 359 -18.93 20.46 0.33
N ASN A 360 -19.85 21.33 -0.10
CA ASN A 360 -19.67 22.78 -0.01
C ASN A 360 -19.68 23.29 1.43
N HIS A 361 -20.30 22.55 2.35
CA HIS A 361 -20.43 22.92 3.76
C HIS A 361 -19.41 22.22 4.68
N ILE A 362 -18.49 21.42 4.11
CA ILE A 362 -17.52 20.65 4.90
C ILE A 362 -16.23 21.45 5.08
N SER A 363 -15.87 21.65 6.34
CA SER A 363 -14.68 22.34 6.79
C SER A 363 -13.44 21.45 6.72
N ARG A 364 -12.27 22.08 6.82
CA ARG A 364 -11.02 21.35 6.90
C ARG A 364 -10.97 20.61 8.25
N ILE A 365 -10.47 19.38 8.23
CA ILE A 365 -10.24 18.57 9.42
C ILE A 365 -8.79 18.74 9.83
N ASP A 366 -8.52 19.59 10.81
CA ASP A 366 -7.17 19.81 11.33
C ASP A 366 -6.66 18.58 12.09
N GLY A 367 -5.35 18.33 12.05
CA GLY A 367 -4.76 17.11 12.63
C GLY A 367 -5.07 15.79 11.89
N SER A 368 -5.96 15.81 10.88
CA SER A 368 -6.33 14.60 10.12
C SER A 368 -5.15 13.87 9.49
N ARG A 369 -4.06 14.56 9.16
CA ARG A 369 -2.84 13.93 8.62
C ARG A 369 -2.19 12.95 9.59
N ASP A 370 -2.23 13.24 10.88
CA ASP A 370 -1.58 12.43 11.93
C ASP A 370 -2.53 11.35 12.50
N ALA A 371 -3.84 11.47 12.26
CA ALA A 371 -4.83 10.49 12.65
C ALA A 371 -4.89 9.30 11.67
N HIS A 372 -5.05 8.08 12.15
CA HIS A 372 -5.08 6.86 11.34
C HIS A 372 -6.40 6.10 11.40
N CYS A 373 -7.32 6.52 12.26
CA CYS A 373 -8.65 5.95 12.38
C CYS A 373 -9.68 7.08 12.47
N PHE A 374 -10.83 6.89 11.83
CA PHE A 374 -11.95 7.81 11.83
C PHE A 374 -13.26 7.04 12.02
N LYS A 375 -14.11 7.51 12.94
CA LYS A 375 -15.42 6.93 13.25
C LYS A 375 -16.49 8.03 13.34
N PRO A 376 -17.77 7.71 13.11
CA PRO A 376 -18.85 8.67 13.24
C PRO A 376 -18.95 9.11 14.71
N SER A 377 -19.19 10.40 14.95
CA SER A 377 -19.59 10.87 16.28
C SER A 377 -21.11 10.75 16.44
N LEU A 378 -21.56 10.61 17.69
CA LEU A 378 -22.96 10.82 18.05
C LEU A 378 -23.38 12.29 17.89
N LEU A 379 -22.44 13.23 17.96
CA LEU A 379 -22.68 14.63 17.70
C LEU A 379 -22.78 14.86 16.19
N PHE A 380 -23.93 15.39 15.76
CA PHE A 380 -24.15 15.72 14.36
C PHE A 380 -23.08 16.70 13.85
N GLY A 381 -22.49 16.38 12.71
CA GLY A 381 -21.47 17.21 12.08
C GLY A 381 -20.06 17.03 12.64
N SER A 382 -19.84 16.05 13.53
CA SER A 382 -18.52 15.73 14.09
C SER A 382 -18.05 14.33 13.76
N ILE A 383 -16.73 14.16 13.70
CA ILE A 383 -16.07 12.87 13.49
C ILE A 383 -15.06 12.64 14.61
N ILE A 384 -14.96 11.40 15.08
CA ILE A 384 -13.94 10.99 16.04
C ILE A 384 -12.73 10.51 15.26
N CYS A 385 -11.54 10.98 15.64
CA CYS A 385 -10.29 10.53 15.03
C CYS A 385 -9.25 10.18 16.09
N ALA A 386 -8.34 9.27 15.78
CA ALA A 386 -7.27 8.87 16.68
C ALA A 386 -5.95 8.62 15.95
N LYS A 387 -4.83 8.68 16.69
CA LYS A 387 -3.47 8.53 16.14
C LYS A 387 -3.18 7.10 15.66
N SER A 388 -3.93 6.11 16.12
CA SER A 388 -3.76 4.70 15.74
C SER A 388 -5.12 4.03 15.49
N SER A 389 -5.09 2.79 14.99
CA SER A 389 -6.30 1.97 14.86
C SER A 389 -6.89 1.50 16.19
N LEU A 390 -6.13 1.59 17.30
CA LEU A 390 -6.58 1.21 18.64
C LEU A 390 -7.37 2.31 19.36
N MET A 391 -7.64 3.43 18.67
CA MET A 391 -8.31 4.59 19.25
C MET A 391 -7.55 5.24 20.42
N ASP A 392 -6.22 5.26 20.34
CA ASP A 392 -5.37 5.96 21.32
C ASP A 392 -5.59 7.49 21.23
N ASP A 393 -5.87 8.13 22.37
CA ASP A 393 -6.15 9.56 22.51
C ASP A 393 -7.20 10.08 21.50
N PRO A 394 -8.45 9.61 21.55
CA PRO A 394 -9.45 9.99 20.56
C PRO A 394 -9.80 11.48 20.70
N VAL A 395 -9.85 12.17 19.56
CA VAL A 395 -10.23 13.58 19.46
C VAL A 395 -11.48 13.67 18.61
N GLU A 396 -12.48 14.38 19.11
CA GLU A 396 -13.68 14.72 18.36
C GLU A 396 -13.49 16.05 17.64
N ILE A 397 -13.77 16.07 16.33
CA ILE A 397 -13.59 17.24 15.47
C ILE A 397 -14.90 17.55 14.76
N GLY A 398 -15.42 18.76 14.95
CA GLY A 398 -16.52 19.30 14.15
C GLY A 398 -16.05 19.66 12.75
N ILE A 399 -16.79 19.23 11.72
CA ILE A 399 -16.40 19.42 10.31
C ILE A 399 -17.46 20.12 9.47
N PHE A 400 -18.56 20.56 10.08
CA PHE A 400 -19.52 21.48 9.47
C PHE A 400 -19.28 22.90 9.99
N ASN A 401 -19.37 23.87 9.09
CA ASN A 401 -19.41 25.28 9.44
C ASN A 401 -20.76 25.69 10.03
#